data_AF-A0A7K3H4V5-F1
#
_entry.id   AF-A0A7K3H4V5-F1
#
_cell.length_a   1.000
_cell.length_b   1.000
_cell.length_c   1.000
_cell.angle_alpha   90.00
_cell.angle_beta   90.00
_cell.angle_gamma   90.00
#
_symmetry.space_group_name_H-M   'P 1'
#
loop_
_entity.id
_entity.type
_entity.pdbx_description
1 polymer ?
#
loop_
_entity_poly.entity_id
_entity_poly.type
_entity_poly.pdbx_seq_one_letter_code
_entity_poly.pdbx_strand_id
1 'polypeptide(L)'
;VSGPAHTAGGDAYDRLLVWLDELGRAAGQFGDERPLARDDRTGPRGTLDGAAPPSRGLLDVLPGLLSGAEFAGARIVVASLDPDLDELTAADRREAAGV
;
A
#
# COMPACT_ATOMS: atom_id res chain seq x y z
N VAL A 1 4.02 8.76 1.11
CA VAL A 1 3.74 7.33 1.37
C VAL A 1 3.11 7.21 2.74
N SER A 2 2.09 6.37 2.90
CA SER A 2 1.36 6.15 4.16
C SER A 2 1.08 4.66 4.34
N GLY A 3 0.42 4.27 5.43
CA GLY A 3 -0.01 2.88 5.65
C GLY A 3 1.13 1.94 6.06
N PRO A 4 0.91 0.61 6.00
CA PRO A 4 1.82 -0.40 6.53
C PRO A 4 3.27 -0.28 6.03
N ALA A 5 3.44 -0.05 4.73
CA ALA A 5 4.76 0.13 4.11
C ALA A 5 5.54 1.35 4.64
N HIS A 6 4.84 2.42 5.02
CA HIS A 6 5.45 3.60 5.63
C HIS A 6 5.74 3.39 7.13
N THR A 7 4.77 2.81 7.86
CA THR A 7 4.88 2.53 9.30
C THR A 7 6.09 1.68 9.65
N ALA A 8 6.46 0.74 8.77
CA ALA A 8 7.63 -0.11 8.97
C ALA A 8 8.93 0.68 9.19
N GLY A 9 9.08 1.87 8.58
CA GLY A 9 10.22 2.76 8.82
C GLY A 9 11.60 2.18 8.45
N GLY A 10 11.65 1.01 7.81
CA GLY A 10 12.86 0.25 7.59
C GLY A 10 12.87 -0.50 6.26
N ASP A 11 13.52 -1.66 6.25
CA ASP A 11 13.78 -2.43 5.05
C ASP A 11 12.60 -3.36 4.67
N ALA A 12 12.83 -4.25 3.72
CA ALA A 12 11.80 -5.17 3.25
C ALA A 12 11.38 -6.19 4.33
N TYR A 13 12.28 -6.57 5.23
CA TYR A 13 11.98 -7.47 6.35
C TYR A 13 11.13 -6.75 7.41
N ASP A 14 11.46 -5.50 7.72
CA ASP A 14 10.64 -4.69 8.63
C ASP A 14 9.20 -4.55 8.10
N ARG A 15 9.04 -4.32 6.79
CA ARG A 15 7.71 -4.29 6.15
C ARG A 15 6.98 -5.62 6.25
N LEU A 16 7.68 -6.74 6.07
CA LEU A 16 7.08 -8.07 6.24
C LEU A 16 6.51 -8.25 7.65
N LEU A 17 7.24 -7.83 8.69
CA LEU A 17 6.75 -7.92 10.08
C LEU A 17 5.48 -7.10 10.29
N VAL A 18 5.41 -5.89 9.74
CA VAL A 18 4.20 -5.07 9.78
C VAL A 18 3.05 -5.76 9.04
N TRP A 19 3.29 -6.33 7.85
CA TRP A 19 2.25 -7.04 7.11
C TRP A 19 1.71 -8.27 7.85
N LEU A 20 2.55 -9.00 8.57
CA LEU A 20 2.12 -10.13 9.40
C LEU A 20 1.23 -9.67 10.56
N ASP A 21 1.55 -8.55 11.17
CA ASP A 21 0.75 -7.94 12.23
C ASP A 21 -0.61 -7.43 11.71
N GLU A 22 -0.62 -6.75 10.55
CA GLU A 22 -1.85 -6.35 9.85
C GLU A 22 -2.73 -7.56 9.48
N LEU A 23 -2.14 -8.65 9.00
CA LEU A 23 -2.87 -9.89 8.73
C LEU A 23 -3.51 -10.46 10.00
N GLY A 24 -2.80 -10.43 11.12
CA GLY A 24 -3.33 -10.84 12.42
C GLY A 24 -4.52 -9.99 12.86
N ARG A 25 -4.44 -8.66 12.71
CA ARG A 25 -5.55 -7.74 12.98
C ARG A 25 -6.76 -8.03 12.09
N ALA A 26 -6.54 -8.16 10.79
CA ALA A 26 -7.59 -8.43 9.81
C ALA A 26 -8.28 -9.78 10.07
N ALA A 27 -7.51 -10.82 10.40
CA ALA A 27 -8.07 -12.12 10.76
C ALA A 27 -8.96 -12.04 12.01
N GLY A 28 -8.61 -11.23 13.00
CA GLY A 28 -9.42 -11.00 14.20
C GLY A 28 -10.74 -10.26 13.93
N GLN A 29 -10.85 -9.55 12.80
CA GLN A 29 -12.05 -8.82 12.37
C GLN A 29 -12.85 -9.59 11.31
N PHE A 30 -12.37 -10.75 10.88
CA PHE A 30 -13.01 -11.52 9.82
C PHE A 30 -14.44 -11.94 10.22
N GLY A 31 -15.41 -11.60 9.38
CA GLY A 31 -16.83 -11.85 9.64
C GLY A 31 -17.52 -10.77 10.49
N ASP A 32 -16.85 -9.67 10.80
CA ASP A 32 -17.52 -8.48 11.36
C ASP A 32 -18.39 -7.82 10.28
N GLU A 33 -19.70 -7.83 10.50
CA GLU A 33 -20.69 -7.27 9.57
C GLU A 33 -21.07 -5.82 9.93
N ARG A 34 -20.44 -5.22 10.96
CA ARG A 34 -20.71 -3.83 11.29
C ARG A 34 -20.35 -2.92 10.12
N PRO A 35 -21.18 -1.91 9.79
CA PRO A 35 -20.84 -0.97 8.74
C PRO A 35 -19.51 -0.26 9.02
N LEU A 36 -18.70 -0.08 7.98
CA LEU A 36 -17.51 0.76 8.05
C LEU A 36 -17.89 2.19 8.44
N ALA A 37 -17.04 2.84 9.24
CA ALA A 37 -17.24 4.23 9.61
C ALA A 37 -17.14 5.12 8.35
N ARG A 38 -18.04 6.10 8.22
CA ARG A 38 -18.15 6.93 6.99
C ARG A 38 -16.90 7.77 6.72
N ASP A 39 -16.20 8.11 7.78
CA ASP A 39 -14.97 8.89 7.82
C ASP A 39 -13.71 8.02 7.81
N ASP A 40 -13.84 6.69 7.78
CA ASP A 40 -12.69 5.81 7.62
C ASP A 40 -12.13 5.94 6.20
N ARG A 41 -10.89 6.42 6.14
CA ARG A 41 -10.11 6.58 4.91
C ARG A 41 -8.92 5.64 4.88
N THR A 42 -8.88 4.66 5.77
CA THR A 42 -7.76 3.72 5.86
C THR A 42 -7.92 2.65 4.78
N GLY A 43 -7.02 2.65 3.80
CA GLY A 43 -6.89 1.59 2.82
C GLY A 43 -5.72 0.64 3.17
N PRO A 44 -5.69 -0.56 2.58
CA PRO A 44 -4.65 -1.55 2.86
C PRO A 44 -3.24 -1.03 2.52
N ARG A 45 -3.12 -0.14 1.53
CA ARG A 45 -1.85 0.40 1.02
C ARG A 45 -1.60 1.86 1.43
N GLY A 46 -2.46 2.42 2.28
CA GLY A 46 -2.40 3.81 2.72
C GLY A 46 -3.74 4.53 2.65
N THR A 47 -3.71 5.83 2.91
CA THR A 47 -4.92 6.64 3.07
C THR A 47 -5.60 6.93 1.73
N LEU A 48 -6.93 6.78 1.68
CA LEU A 48 -7.76 6.88 0.48
C LEU A 48 -8.24 8.30 0.16
N ASP A 49 -7.96 9.30 0.99
CA ASP A 49 -8.39 10.70 0.82
C ASP A 49 -7.32 11.61 0.17
N GLY A 50 -6.20 11.03 -0.24
CA GLY A 50 -5.15 11.73 -0.96
C GLY A 50 -5.54 12.10 -2.39
N ALA A 51 -4.83 13.07 -2.96
CA ALA A 51 -5.00 13.49 -4.36
C ALA A 51 -4.66 12.40 -5.39
N ALA A 52 -3.93 11.36 -4.97
CA ALA A 52 -3.55 10.22 -5.79
C ALA A 52 -3.82 8.92 -5.03
N PRO A 53 -4.06 7.80 -5.73
CA PRO A 53 -4.19 6.50 -5.08
C PRO A 53 -2.94 6.15 -4.24
N PRO A 54 -3.10 5.42 -3.12
CA PRO A 54 -1.98 5.07 -2.23
C PRO A 54 -0.81 4.41 -2.96
N SER A 55 -1.10 3.51 -3.91
CA SER A 55 -0.08 2.81 -4.69
C SER A 55 0.80 3.74 -5.53
N ARG A 56 0.35 4.94 -5.87
CA ARG A 56 1.19 5.91 -6.59
C ARG A 56 2.41 6.30 -5.77
N GLY A 57 2.22 6.63 -4.50
CA GLY A 57 3.33 6.99 -3.61
C GLY A 57 4.30 5.82 -3.39
N LEU A 58 3.80 4.58 -3.36
CA LEU A 58 4.64 3.38 -3.26
C LEU A 58 5.53 3.20 -4.49
N LEU A 59 4.99 3.45 -5.68
CA LEU A 59 5.77 3.40 -6.93
C LEU A 59 6.77 4.55 -7.04
N ASP A 60 6.41 5.76 -6.60
CA ASP A 60 7.28 6.94 -6.71
C ASP A 60 8.59 6.78 -5.90
N VAL A 61 8.60 5.95 -4.83
CA VAL A 61 9.81 5.70 -4.03
C VAL A 61 10.68 4.54 -4.54
N LEU A 62 10.16 3.68 -5.42
CA LEU A 62 10.88 2.51 -5.92
C LEU A 62 12.24 2.83 -6.54
N PRO A 63 12.40 3.86 -7.41
CA PRO A 63 13.70 4.14 -8.01
C PRO A 63 14.82 4.36 -7.00
N GLY A 64 14.51 5.02 -5.87
CA GLY A 64 15.47 5.23 -4.78
C GLY A 64 15.80 3.94 -4.04
N LEU A 65 14.81 3.11 -3.77
CA LEU A 65 14.98 1.85 -3.03
C LEU A 65 15.66 0.75 -3.85
N LEU A 66 15.56 0.80 -5.19
CA LEU A 66 16.12 -0.20 -6.09
C LEU A 66 17.56 0.12 -6.52
N SER A 67 18.04 1.33 -6.26
CA SER A 67 19.39 1.74 -6.63
C SER A 67 20.44 0.91 -5.90
N GLY A 68 21.29 0.22 -6.66
CA GLY A 68 22.33 -0.67 -6.12
C GLY A 68 21.83 -2.03 -5.62
N ALA A 69 20.54 -2.34 -5.75
CA ALA A 69 20.01 -3.65 -5.39
C ALA A 69 20.30 -4.70 -6.48
N GLU A 70 20.78 -5.88 -6.07
CA GLU A 70 20.78 -7.09 -6.88
C GLU A 70 19.35 -7.44 -7.33
N PHE A 71 19.19 -8.07 -8.49
CA PHE A 71 17.87 -8.35 -9.05
C PHE A 71 16.95 -9.15 -8.11
N ALA A 72 17.50 -10.12 -7.38
CA ALA A 72 16.74 -10.87 -6.38
C ALA A 72 16.25 -9.98 -5.24
N GLY A 73 17.10 -9.06 -4.75
CA GLY A 73 16.74 -8.09 -3.72
C GLY A 73 15.71 -7.08 -4.21
N ALA A 74 15.86 -6.59 -5.45
CA ALA A 74 14.91 -5.68 -6.09
C ALA A 74 13.48 -6.26 -6.11
N ARG A 75 13.33 -7.55 -6.42
CA ARG A 75 12.03 -8.24 -6.40
C ARG A 75 11.42 -8.27 -5.01
N ILE A 76 12.24 -8.51 -3.97
CA ILE A 76 11.80 -8.51 -2.57
C ILE A 76 11.38 -7.11 -2.14
N VAL A 77 12.15 -6.07 -2.51
CA VAL A 77 11.80 -4.68 -2.23
C VAL A 77 10.46 -4.30 -2.83
N VAL A 78 10.23 -4.61 -4.12
CA VAL A 78 8.94 -4.34 -4.78
C VAL A 78 7.80 -5.09 -4.09
N ALA A 79 7.97 -6.40 -3.84
CA ALA A 79 6.95 -7.21 -3.19
C ALA A 79 6.61 -6.71 -1.77
N SER A 80 7.61 -6.23 -1.02
CA SER A 80 7.41 -5.73 0.35
C SER A 80 6.57 -4.45 0.43
N LEU A 81 6.51 -3.67 -0.66
CA LEU A 81 5.69 -2.46 -0.73
C LEU A 81 4.23 -2.76 -1.10
N ASP A 82 3.95 -3.91 -1.73
CA ASP A 82 2.62 -4.31 -2.23
C ASP A 82 1.88 -3.22 -3.04
N PRO A 83 2.46 -2.62 -4.09
CA PRO A 83 1.72 -1.68 -4.92
C PRO A 83 0.65 -2.38 -5.76
N ASP A 84 -0.52 -1.77 -5.89
CA ASP A 84 -1.62 -2.24 -6.73
C ASP A 84 -1.81 -1.34 -7.96
N LEU A 85 -1.60 -1.93 -9.14
CA LEU A 85 -1.70 -1.21 -10.40
C LEU A 85 -3.15 -0.91 -10.78
N ASP A 86 -4.12 -1.66 -10.26
CA ASP A 86 -5.53 -1.42 -10.54
C ASP A 86 -6.01 -0.10 -9.90
N GLU A 87 -5.39 0.32 -8.80
CA GLU A 87 -5.66 1.63 -8.19
C GLU A 87 -5.31 2.78 -9.15
N LEU A 88 -4.27 2.62 -9.98
CA LEU A 88 -3.85 3.61 -10.96
C LEU A 88 -4.77 3.60 -12.17
N THR A 89 -5.07 2.42 -12.72
CA THR A 89 -5.97 2.32 -13.88
C THR A 89 -7.39 2.76 -13.56
N ALA A 90 -7.84 2.61 -12.31
CA ALA A 90 -9.12 3.11 -11.84
C ALA A 90 -9.11 4.63 -11.60
N ALA A 91 -7.98 5.21 -11.20
CA ALA A 91 -7.82 6.67 -11.10
C ALA A 91 -7.85 7.31 -12.48
N ASP A 92 -7.07 6.80 -13.44
CA ASP A 92 -7.03 7.30 -14.82
C ASP A 92 -8.41 7.27 -15.48
N ARG A 93 -9.19 6.21 -15.23
CA ARG A 93 -10.56 6.10 -15.74
C ARG A 93 -11.52 7.12 -15.13
N ARG A 94 -11.37 7.45 -13.84
CA ARG A 94 -12.19 8.46 -13.16
C ARG A 94 -11.87 9.86 -13.68
N GLU A 95 -10.59 10.17 -13.83
CA GLU A 95 -10.13 11.42 -14.43
C GLU A 95 -10.66 11.58 -15.87
N ALA A 96 -10.57 10.54 -16.69
CA ALA A 96 -11.13 10.54 -18.04
C ALA A 96 -12.66 10.71 -18.07
N ALA A 97 -13.36 10.27 -17.03
CA ALA A 97 -14.80 10.43 -16.87
C ALA A 97 -15.21 11.80 -16.26
N GLY A 98 -14.24 12.61 -15.80
CA GLY A 98 -14.50 13.89 -15.14
C GLY A 98 -15.16 13.76 -13.75
N VAL A 99 -14.94 12.64 -13.07
CA VAL A 99 -15.49 12.33 -11.73
C VAL A 99 -14.38 12.24 -10.69
#